data_AF-A0A4Z0HC88-F1
#
_entry.id   AF-A0A4Z0HC88-F1
#
_cell.length_a   1.000
_cell.length_b   1.000
_cell.length_c   1.000
_cell.angle_alpha   90.00
_cell.angle_beta   90.00
_cell.angle_gamma   90.00
#
_symmetry.space_group_name_H-M   'P 1'
#
loop_
_entity.id
_entity.type
_entity.pdbx_description
1 polymer ?
#
loop_
_entity_poly.entity_id
_entity_poly.type
_entity_poly.pdbx_seq_one_letter_code
_entity_poly.pdbx_strand_id
1 'polypeptide(L)'
;MTDPETILGQARQGPVPADWHVFTKKRGKLSGFFHGTSDDPDPLLVITPDTAVEYTSEHKPLTIVDFRDLAGITLQVRGSTFSDSSTVSISVWIDLAYSNGGKSKWRSSSFANNAQAVQAFIEAYGAHKALQGR
;
A
#
# COMPACT_ATOMS: atom_id res chain seq x y z
N MET A 1 1.08 -17.20 6.14
CA MET A 1 0.50 -16.00 5.52
C MET A 1 -0.93 -16.33 5.18
N THR A 2 -1.88 -15.48 5.56
CA THR A 2 -3.25 -15.55 5.06
C THR A 2 -3.24 -15.23 3.57
N ASP A 3 -4.04 -15.95 2.79
CA ASP A 3 -4.16 -15.72 1.36
C ASP A 3 -4.55 -14.24 1.06
N PRO A 4 -3.82 -13.52 0.20
CA PRO A 4 -4.07 -12.11 -0.10
C PRO A 4 -5.47 -11.81 -0.65
N GLU A 5 -6.03 -12.71 -1.47
CA GLU A 5 -7.39 -12.56 -1.99
C GLU A 5 -8.42 -12.69 -0.87
N THR A 6 -8.19 -13.59 0.08
CA THR A 6 -9.01 -13.72 1.29
C THR A 6 -8.96 -12.44 2.15
N ILE A 7 -7.78 -11.82 2.31
CA ILE A 7 -7.63 -10.53 3.02
C ILE A 7 -8.47 -9.45 2.34
N LEU A 8 -8.35 -9.32 1.01
CA LEU A 8 -9.12 -8.34 0.24
C LEU A 8 -10.62 -8.62 0.30
N GLY A 9 -11.03 -9.87 0.18
CA GLY A 9 -12.43 -10.30 0.27
C GLY A 9 -13.06 -9.93 1.61
N GLN A 10 -12.37 -10.26 2.71
CA GLN A 10 -12.82 -9.89 4.06
C GLN A 10 -12.87 -8.36 4.24
N ALA A 11 -11.86 -7.64 3.75
CA ALA A 11 -11.85 -6.17 3.85
C ALA A 11 -12.98 -5.49 3.07
N ARG A 12 -13.46 -6.11 1.98
CA ARG A 12 -14.62 -5.62 1.21
C ARG A 12 -15.95 -5.90 1.89
N GLN A 13 -16.08 -7.05 2.55
CA GLN A 13 -17.35 -7.49 3.15
C GLN A 13 -17.53 -6.96 4.58
N GLY A 14 -16.42 -6.81 5.32
CA GLY A 14 -16.41 -6.46 6.73
C GLY A 14 -17.09 -7.51 7.63
N PRO A 15 -17.02 -7.34 8.96
CA PRO A 15 -16.07 -6.49 9.68
C PRO A 15 -14.63 -7.02 9.58
N VAL A 16 -13.65 -6.13 9.67
CA VAL A 16 -12.22 -6.48 9.70
C VAL A 16 -11.69 -6.51 11.14
N PRO A 17 -10.61 -7.26 11.41
CA PRO A 17 -9.89 -7.19 12.67
C PRO A 17 -9.45 -5.76 13.02
N ALA A 18 -9.40 -5.43 14.31
CA ALA A 18 -9.13 -4.08 14.79
C ALA A 18 -7.70 -3.58 14.50
N ASP A 19 -6.77 -4.52 14.24
CA ASP A 19 -5.37 -4.29 13.90
C ASP A 19 -5.15 -4.19 12.38
N TRP A 20 -6.21 -4.21 11.57
CA TRP A 20 -6.14 -3.99 10.14
C TRP A 20 -6.41 -2.53 9.79
N HIS A 21 -5.61 -1.99 8.88
CA HIS A 21 -5.85 -0.70 8.26
C HIS A 21 -6.35 -0.89 6.84
N VAL A 22 -7.57 -0.41 6.57
CA VAL A 22 -8.23 -0.55 5.27
C VAL A 22 -8.38 0.82 4.62
N PHE A 23 -7.83 0.96 3.42
CA PHE A 23 -7.91 2.18 2.62
C PHE A 23 -8.70 1.88 1.34
N THR A 24 -9.80 2.60 1.17
CA THR A 24 -10.66 2.54 -0.02
C THR A 24 -10.64 3.88 -0.73
N LYS A 25 -10.81 3.85 -2.05
CA LYS A 25 -11.14 5.04 -2.82
C LYS A 25 -12.11 4.65 -3.93
N LYS A 26 -13.04 5.55 -4.24
CA LYS A 26 -13.86 5.39 -5.44
C LYS A 26 -12.96 5.55 -6.66
N ARG A 27 -13.10 4.66 -7.63
CA ARG A 27 -12.49 4.84 -8.95
C ARG A 27 -13.03 6.14 -9.55
N GLY A 28 -12.12 7.05 -9.91
CA GLY A 28 -12.52 8.27 -10.60
C GLY A 28 -13.19 7.92 -11.93
N LYS A 29 -14.31 8.57 -12.26
CA LYS A 29 -14.87 8.51 -13.63
C LYS A 29 -13.78 9.00 -14.57
N LEU A 30 -13.26 8.12 -15.43
CA LEU A 30 -12.42 8.54 -16.56
C LEU A 30 -13.28 9.49 -17.41
N SER A 31 -13.01 10.78 -17.31
CA SER A 31 -13.66 11.79 -18.15
C SER A 31 -13.11 11.62 -19.57
N GLY A 32 -13.81 10.83 -20.38
CA GLY A 32 -13.52 10.66 -21.80
C GLY A 32 -13.58 9.22 -22.28
N PHE A 33 -14.64 8.89 -23.01
CA PHE A 33 -14.69 7.86 -24.05
C PHE A 33 -14.89 6.38 -23.72
N PHE A 34 -15.17 5.97 -22.48
CA PHE A 34 -15.65 4.60 -22.22
C PHE A 34 -16.92 4.60 -21.37
N HIS A 35 -18.07 4.46 -22.04
CA HIS A 35 -19.32 4.01 -21.43
C HIS A 35 -19.19 2.51 -21.12
N GLY A 36 -18.58 2.21 -19.99
CA GLY A 36 -18.60 0.89 -19.39
C GLY A 36 -18.56 1.08 -17.88
N THR A 37 -19.58 0.61 -17.18
CA THR A 37 -19.43 0.25 -15.78
C THR A 37 -18.39 -0.86 -15.77
N SER A 38 -17.13 -0.52 -15.53
CA SER A 38 -16.09 -1.51 -15.35
C SER A 38 -16.51 -2.35 -14.13
N ASP A 39 -16.76 -3.64 -14.30
CA ASP A 39 -16.96 -4.57 -13.17
C ASP A 39 -15.67 -4.69 -12.31
N ASP A 40 -14.58 -4.07 -12.76
CA ASP A 40 -13.32 -3.87 -12.04
C ASP A 40 -13.57 -3.16 -10.69
N PRO A 41 -13.35 -3.85 -9.56
CA PRO A 41 -13.66 -3.31 -8.25
C PRO A 41 -12.83 -2.08 -7.89
N ASP A 42 -13.33 -1.28 -6.95
CA ASP A 42 -12.61 -0.10 -6.46
C ASP A 42 -11.24 -0.50 -5.87
N PRO A 43 -10.19 0.33 -6.09
CA PRO A 43 -8.88 0.09 -5.51
C PRO A 43 -8.94 -0.01 -3.99
N LEU A 44 -8.19 -0.95 -3.45
CA LEU A 44 -8.23 -1.33 -2.05
C LEU A 44 -6.83 -1.64 -1.57
N LEU A 45 -6.40 -0.97 -0.52
CA LEU A 45 -5.16 -1.29 0.20
C LEU A 45 -5.54 -1.78 1.59
N VAL A 46 -5.05 -2.95 1.95
CA VAL A 46 -5.20 -3.54 3.27
C VAL A 46 -3.83 -3.75 3.85
N ILE A 47 -3.59 -3.19 5.02
CA ILE A 47 -2.38 -3.40 5.81
C ILE A 47 -2.79 -4.17 7.06
N THR A 48 -2.32 -5.39 7.15
CA THR A 48 -2.49 -6.30 8.29
C THR A 48 -1.20 -6.32 9.11
N PRO A 49 -1.17 -6.94 10.30
CA PRO A 49 0.05 -7.11 11.07
C PRO A 49 1.18 -7.86 10.35
N ASP A 50 0.87 -8.65 9.31
CA ASP A 50 1.85 -9.50 8.63
C ASP A 50 2.14 -9.08 7.18
N THR A 51 1.24 -8.32 6.56
CA THR A 51 1.35 -8.00 5.14
C THR A 51 0.62 -6.72 4.76
N ALA A 52 1.16 -6.04 3.75
CA ALA A 52 0.45 -5.01 2.99
C ALA A 52 0.05 -5.58 1.62
N VAL A 53 -1.25 -5.55 1.32
CA VAL A 53 -1.85 -6.05 0.09
C VAL A 53 -2.61 -4.92 -0.60
N GLU A 54 -2.26 -4.62 -1.84
CA GLU A 54 -2.94 -3.61 -2.64
C GLU A 54 -3.53 -4.22 -3.90
N TYR A 55 -4.86 -4.08 -4.03
CA TYR A 55 -5.57 -4.21 -5.28
C TYR A 55 -5.62 -2.88 -6.01
N THR A 56 -5.10 -2.83 -7.24
CA THR A 56 -5.11 -1.62 -8.09
C THR A 56 -6.18 -1.68 -9.17
N SER A 57 -6.18 -2.75 -9.97
CA SER A 57 -7.14 -3.01 -11.06
C SER A 57 -6.96 -4.43 -11.57
N GLU A 58 -7.91 -4.95 -12.35
CA GLU A 58 -7.79 -6.30 -12.96
C GLU A 58 -6.51 -6.51 -13.78
N HIS A 59 -5.95 -5.44 -14.36
CA HIS A 59 -4.73 -5.48 -15.17
C HIS A 59 -3.45 -5.52 -14.33
N LYS A 60 -3.50 -5.02 -13.10
CA LYS A 60 -2.42 -5.12 -12.10
C LYS A 60 -3.06 -5.50 -10.77
N PRO A 61 -3.49 -6.77 -10.65
CA PRO A 61 -4.47 -7.16 -9.65
C PRO A 61 -3.90 -7.05 -8.24
N LEU A 62 -2.60 -7.27 -8.06
CA LEU A 62 -2.07 -7.43 -6.71
C LEU A 62 -0.64 -6.94 -6.58
N THR A 63 -0.40 -6.09 -5.58
CA THR A 63 0.93 -5.83 -5.03
C THR A 63 0.94 -6.32 -3.59
N ILE A 64 1.82 -7.26 -3.27
CA ILE A 64 1.95 -7.85 -1.93
C ILE A 64 3.32 -7.52 -1.36
N VAL A 65 3.35 -7.18 -0.08
CA VAL A 65 4.57 -7.15 0.73
C VAL A 65 4.33 -8.02 1.97
N ASP A 66 5.02 -9.15 2.08
CA ASP A 66 5.05 -9.98 3.29
C ASP A 66 6.16 -9.45 4.21
N PHE A 67 5.82 -9.06 5.44
CA PHE A 67 6.77 -8.49 6.39
C PHE A 67 7.80 -9.51 6.88
N ARG A 68 7.51 -10.81 6.79
CA ARG A 68 8.45 -11.89 7.15
C ARG A 68 9.63 -11.97 6.20
N ASP A 69 9.44 -11.53 4.96
CA ASP A 69 10.50 -11.53 3.94
C ASP A 69 11.44 -10.32 4.10
N LEU A 70 11.10 -9.35 4.96
CA LEU A 70 11.84 -8.10 5.12
C LEU A 70 12.85 -8.17 6.28
N ALA A 71 14.11 -7.88 5.96
CA ALA A 71 15.16 -7.63 6.94
C ALA A 71 15.06 -6.22 7.54
N GLY A 72 14.54 -5.25 6.79
CA GLY A 72 14.41 -3.85 7.23
C GLY A 72 13.60 -3.01 6.24
N ILE A 73 13.17 -1.84 6.72
CA ILE A 73 12.52 -0.82 5.89
C ILE A 73 13.12 0.55 6.19
N THR A 74 13.10 1.43 5.18
CA THR A 74 13.54 2.83 5.33
C THR A 74 12.53 3.76 4.67
N LEU A 75 12.02 4.74 5.43
CA LEU A 75 11.19 5.81 4.86
C LEU A 75 12.06 6.78 4.06
N GLN A 76 11.69 7.02 2.81
CA GLN A 76 12.34 7.97 1.92
C GLN A 76 11.39 9.13 1.59
N VAL A 77 11.92 10.35 1.66
CA VAL A 77 11.20 11.57 1.31
C VAL A 77 12.09 12.39 0.38
N ARG A 78 11.56 12.77 -0.79
CA ARG A 78 12.25 13.61 -1.76
C ARG A 78 11.40 14.83 -2.11
N GLY A 79 11.90 16.00 -1.80
CA GLY A 79 11.40 17.26 -2.33
C GLY A 79 12.05 17.58 -3.68
N SER A 80 11.26 18.08 -4.63
CA SER A 80 11.76 18.65 -5.88
C SER A 80 11.08 19.99 -6.15
N THR A 81 11.89 20.99 -6.49
CA THR A 81 11.46 22.33 -6.92
C THR A 81 11.68 22.46 -8.43
N PHE A 82 10.71 23.04 -9.14
CA PHE A 82 10.88 23.43 -10.54
C PHE A 82 11.32 24.90 -10.59
N SER A 83 12.22 25.25 -11.52
CA SER A 83 13.03 26.48 -11.48
C SER A 83 12.27 27.81 -11.38
N ASP A 84 10.95 27.84 -11.61
CA ASP A 84 10.14 29.07 -11.53
C ASP A 84 8.90 28.95 -10.60
N SER A 85 8.86 27.96 -9.70
CA SER A 85 7.72 27.76 -8.80
C SER A 85 8.09 27.78 -7.32
N SER A 86 7.29 28.47 -6.51
CA SER A 86 7.31 28.38 -5.04
C SER A 86 6.70 27.07 -4.50
N THR A 87 6.25 26.17 -5.38
CA THR A 87 5.63 24.90 -5.00
C THR A 87 6.66 23.78 -4.96
N VAL A 88 6.79 23.13 -3.80
CA VAL A 88 7.62 21.94 -3.61
C VAL A 88 6.78 20.69 -3.89
N SER A 89 7.20 19.86 -4.83
CA SER A 89 6.63 18.52 -5.00
C SER A 89 7.33 17.56 -4.05
N ILE A 90 6.57 16.92 -3.16
CA ILE A 90 7.09 15.94 -2.21
C ILE A 90 6.71 14.54 -2.68
N SER A 91 7.71 13.68 -2.87
CA SER A 91 7.55 12.26 -3.14
C SER A 91 7.96 11.45 -1.92
N VAL A 92 7.05 10.60 -1.44
CA VAL A 92 7.28 9.70 -0.29
C VAL A 92 7.19 8.25 -0.76
N TRP A 93 8.12 7.40 -0.30
CA TRP A 93 8.09 5.94 -0.51
C TRP A 93 8.86 5.21 0.59
N ILE A 94 8.75 3.88 0.61
CA ILE A 94 9.49 3.02 1.55
C ILE A 94 10.45 2.15 0.74
N ASP A 95 11.74 2.21 1.07
CA ASP A 95 12.69 1.22 0.58
C ASP A 95 12.54 -0.06 1.40
N LEU A 96 12.39 -1.19 0.71
CA LEU A 96 12.26 -2.52 1.29
C LEU A 96 13.60 -3.26 1.14
N ALA A 97 14.17 -3.70 2.25
CA ALA A 97 15.33 -4.59 2.26
C ALA A 97 14.87 -6.00 2.64
N TYR A 98 15.04 -6.95 1.74
CA TYR A 98 14.61 -8.34 1.94
C TYR A 98 15.71 -9.17 2.59
N SER A 99 15.32 -10.19 3.35
CA SER A 99 16.22 -11.13 4.03
C SER A 99 17.10 -11.93 3.06
N ASN A 100 16.71 -12.05 1.80
CA ASN A 100 17.52 -12.65 0.73
C ASN A 100 18.54 -11.68 0.10
N GLY A 101 18.70 -10.47 0.65
CA GLY A 101 19.58 -9.41 0.13
C GLY A 101 18.96 -8.57 -0.99
N GLY A 102 17.77 -8.94 -1.48
CA GLY A 102 17.00 -8.16 -2.45
C GLY A 102 16.59 -6.80 -1.91
N LYS A 103 16.39 -5.84 -2.82
CA LYS A 103 15.88 -4.51 -2.49
C LYS A 103 14.79 -4.13 -3.47
N SER A 104 13.74 -3.50 -2.96
CA SER A 104 12.69 -2.93 -3.80
C SER A 104 12.17 -1.63 -3.20
N LYS A 105 11.33 -0.94 -3.95
CA LYS A 105 10.65 0.27 -3.50
C LYS A 105 9.17 -0.02 -3.40
N TRP A 106 8.60 0.22 -2.22
CA TRP A 106 7.16 0.22 -2.02
C TRP A 106 6.61 1.64 -2.03
N ARG A 107 5.61 1.85 -2.86
CA ARG A 107 4.74 3.01 -2.86
C ARG A 107 3.38 2.54 -3.34
N SER A 108 2.33 2.81 -2.57
CA SER A 108 0.98 2.45 -3.00
C SER A 108 0.69 3.09 -4.36
N SER A 109 0.18 2.29 -5.29
CA SER A 109 -0.17 2.74 -6.64
C SER A 109 -1.41 3.63 -6.61
N SER A 110 -2.36 3.29 -5.74
CA SER A 110 -3.66 3.95 -5.63
C SER A 110 -3.70 5.03 -4.56
N PHE A 111 -2.87 4.94 -3.53
CA PHE A 111 -2.89 5.78 -2.33
C PHE A 111 -1.53 6.48 -2.10
N ALA A 112 -0.80 6.74 -3.19
CA ALA A 112 0.56 7.31 -3.18
C ALA A 112 0.75 8.64 -2.41
N ASN A 113 -0.33 9.40 -2.21
CA ASN A 113 -0.34 10.69 -1.50
C ASN A 113 -1.06 10.61 -0.14
N ASN A 114 -1.48 9.41 0.30
CA ASN A 114 -2.11 9.20 1.58
C ASN A 114 -1.03 8.92 2.64
N ALA A 115 -0.70 9.94 3.45
CA ALA A 115 0.28 9.81 4.54
C ALA A 115 -0.12 8.73 5.57
N GLN A 116 -1.42 8.53 5.81
CA GLN A 116 -1.90 7.49 6.73
C GLN A 116 -1.61 6.09 6.21
N ALA A 117 -1.59 5.86 4.89
CA ALA A 117 -1.22 4.56 4.32
C ALA A 117 0.27 4.24 4.55
N VAL A 118 1.13 5.26 4.44
CA VAL A 118 2.58 5.12 4.75
C VAL A 118 2.78 4.89 6.25
N GLN A 119 2.09 5.65 7.10
CA GLN A 119 2.16 5.48 8.55
C GLN A 119 1.69 4.10 8.99
N ALA A 120 0.51 3.65 8.52
CA ALA A 120 -0.03 2.32 8.83
C ALA A 120 0.94 1.20 8.41
N PHE A 121 1.63 1.35 7.28
CA PHE A 121 2.63 0.37 6.85
C PHE A 121 3.80 0.30 7.85
N ILE A 122 4.33 1.46 8.26
CA ILE A 122 5.46 1.53 9.19
C ILE A 122 5.07 0.98 10.56
N GLU A 123 3.88 1.34 11.07
CA GLU A 123 3.36 0.87 12.35
C GLU A 123 3.14 -0.64 12.36
N ALA A 124 2.50 -1.19 11.31
CA ALA A 124 2.27 -2.62 11.19
C ALA A 124 3.59 -3.41 11.08
N TYR A 125 4.56 -2.94 10.28
CA TYR A 125 5.89 -3.56 10.22
C TYR A 125 6.62 -3.48 11.56
N GLY A 126 6.58 -2.32 12.24
CA GLY A 126 7.19 -2.13 13.55
C GLY A 126 6.61 -3.10 14.59
N ALA A 127 5.28 -3.25 14.63
CA ALA A 127 4.58 -4.20 15.48
C ALA A 127 4.98 -5.65 15.16
N HIS A 128 5.01 -6.02 13.87
CA HIS A 128 5.44 -7.34 13.41
C HIS A 128 6.83 -7.71 13.93
N LYS A 129 7.80 -6.80 13.79
CA LYS A 129 9.18 -7.00 14.27
C LYS A 129 9.26 -7.09 15.79
N ALA A 130 8.50 -6.28 16.51
CA ALA A 130 8.47 -6.31 17.97
C ALA A 130 7.93 -7.66 18.51
N LEU A 131 6.95 -8.26 17.81
CA LEU A 131 6.39 -9.56 18.20
C LEU A 131 7.32 -10.74 17.86
N GLN A 132 8.13 -10.65 16.80
CA GLN A 132 9.11 -11.68 16.44
C GLN A 132 10.41 -11.63 17.23
N GLY A 133 10.71 -10.51 17.89
CA GLY A 133 11.91 -10.33 18.71
C GLY A 133 11.78 -10.81 20.16
N ARG A 134 10.66 -11.42 20.52
CA ARG A 134 10.41 -12.10 21.81
C ARG A 134 10.56 -13.61 21.64
#